data_AF-A0A5S9IQN4-F1
#
_entry.id   AF-A0A5S9IQN4-F1
#
_cell.length_a   1.000
_cell.length_b   1.000
_cell.length_c   1.000
_cell.angle_alpha   90.00
_cell.angle_beta   90.00
_cell.angle_gamma   90.00
#
_symmetry.space_group_name_H-M   'P 1'
#
loop_
_entity.id
_entity.type
_entity.pdbx_description
1 polymer ?
#
loop_
_entity_poly.entity_id
_entity_poly.type
_entity_poly.pdbx_seq_one_letter_code
_entity_poly.pdbx_strand_id
1 'polypeptide(L)' 'MSTYTQIYYHIVFSTKNRQPSLTKECRPKLFKYIWGIVNNKKCRLIRINGVEDHLHILTKFPEVPIL' A
#
# COMPACT_ATOMS: atom_id res chain seq x y z
N MET A 1 -27.30 -8.65 -16.45
CA MET A 1 -27.01 -8.36 -15.02
C MET A 1 -25.51 -8.17 -14.93
N SER A 2 -24.98 -6.95 -14.73
CA SER A 2 -23.54 -6.74 -14.63
C SER A 2 -23.09 -6.89 -13.18
N THR A 3 -22.11 -7.73 -12.92
CA THR A 3 -21.48 -7.89 -11.61
C THR A 3 -20.46 -6.78 -11.40
N TYR A 4 -20.56 -6.06 -10.27
CA TYR A 4 -19.58 -5.05 -9.88
C TYR A 4 -18.67 -5.62 -8.79
N THR A 5 -17.35 -5.60 -9.02
CA THR A 5 -16.36 -6.16 -8.09
C THR A 5 -15.51 -5.04 -7.49
N GLN A 6 -15.35 -5.06 -6.16
CA GLN A 6 -14.37 -4.25 -5.46
C GLN A 6 -13.35 -5.13 -4.77
N ILE A 7 -12.07 -4.97 -5.13
CA ILE A 7 -10.98 -5.76 -4.58
C ILE A 7 -10.08 -4.85 -3.74
N TYR A 8 -10.01 -5.14 -2.45
CA TYR A 8 -9.14 -4.45 -1.49
C TYR A 8 -8.10 -5.40 -0.95
N TYR A 9 -6.85 -4.95 -0.89
CA TYR A 9 -5.75 -5.70 -0.28
C TYR A 9 -5.16 -4.92 0.89
N HIS A 10 -4.93 -5.65 1.98
CA HIS A 10 -4.09 -5.22 3.09
C HIS A 10 -2.71 -5.87 2.93
N ILE A 11 -1.71 -5.07 2.54
CA ILE A 11 -0.35 -5.52 2.28
C ILE A 11 0.52 -5.10 3.46
N VAL A 12 1.26 -6.06 4.02
CA VAL A 12 2.19 -5.83 5.13
C VAL A 12 3.56 -6.34 4.73
N PHE A 13 4.60 -5.54 4.98
CA PHE A 13 5.98 -5.98 4.84
C PHE A 13 6.85 -5.40 5.96
N SER A 14 7.82 -6.21 6.40
CA SER A 14 8.77 -5.83 7.43
C SER A 14 10.08 -5.31 6.82
N THR A 15 10.83 -4.59 7.64
CA THR A 15 12.25 -4.34 7.37
C THR A 15 13.03 -5.65 7.37
N LYS A 16 14.24 -5.62 6.80
CA LYS A 16 15.14 -6.76 6.81
C LYS A 16 15.40 -7.22 8.25
N ASN A 17 15.13 -8.49 8.53
CA ASN A 17 15.24 -9.09 9.87
C ASN A 17 14.45 -8.36 10.97
N ARG A 18 13.40 -7.61 10.61
CA ARG A 18 12.64 -6.75 11.54
C ARG A 18 13.50 -5.74 12.31
N GLN A 19 14.62 -5.33 11.74
CA GLN A 19 15.44 -4.28 12.33
C GLN A 19 14.64 -2.95 12.37
N PRO A 20 14.68 -2.17 13.47
CA PRO A 20 13.87 -0.96 13.63
C PRO A 20 14.40 0.23 12.81
N SER A 21 14.50 0.07 11.49
CA SER A 21 15.12 1.03 10.56
C SER A 21 14.14 2.01 9.92
N LEU A 22 12.83 1.85 10.14
CA LEU A 22 11.80 2.82 9.72
C LEU A 22 11.67 3.93 10.78
N THR A 23 12.64 4.84 10.83
CA THR A 23 12.58 5.99 11.75
C THR A 23 11.40 6.91 11.40
N LYS A 24 10.89 7.65 12.40
CA LYS A 24 9.73 8.53 12.22
C LYS A 24 9.99 9.60 11.15
N GLU A 25 11.22 10.05 11.00
CA GLU A 25 11.66 11.06 10.04
C GLU A 25 11.70 10.51 8.60
N CYS A 26 12.02 9.22 8.44
CA CYS A 26 12.12 8.58 7.11
C CYS A 26 10.75 8.15 6.56
N ARG A 27 9.79 7.78 7.44
CA ARG A 27 8.47 7.27 7.07
C ARG A 27 7.72 8.16 6.06
N PRO A 28 7.60 9.50 6.23
CA PRO A 28 6.88 10.34 5.28
C PRO A 28 7.45 10.29 3.86
N LYS A 29 8.77 10.24 3.71
CA LYS A 29 9.43 10.16 2.40
C LYS A 29 9.15 8.80 1.74
N LEU A 30 9.28 7.71 2.51
CA LEU A 30 8.98 6.36 2.02
C LEU A 30 7.50 6.21 1.64
N PHE A 31 6.58 6.72 2.45
CA PHE A 31 5.14 6.63 2.18
C PHE A 31 4.75 7.37 0.90
N LYS A 32 5.33 8.55 0.65
CA LYS A 32 5.15 9.29 -0.61
C LYS A 32 5.69 8.50 -1.81
N TYR A 33 6.83 7.85 -1.68
CA TYR A 33 7.38 7.00 -2.73
C TYR A 33 6.47 5.80 -3.06
N ILE A 34 5.98 5.10 -2.02
CA ILE A 34 5.02 4.00 -2.17
C ILE A 34 3.72 4.47 -2.80
N TRP A 35 3.22 5.65 -2.41
CA TRP A 35 2.04 6.25 -3.03
C TRP A 35 2.24 6.42 -4.54
N GLY A 36 3.40 6.91 -4.97
CA GLY A 36 3.76 7.00 -6.40
C GLY A 36 3.71 5.64 -7.10
N ILE A 37 4.24 4.58 -6.47
CA ILE A 37 4.18 3.22 -7.02
C ILE A 37 2.73 2.74 -7.17
N VAL A 38 1.92 2.89 -6.12
CA VAL A 38 0.51 2.45 -6.11
C VAL A 38 -0.29 3.19 -7.19
N ASN A 39 -0.09 4.51 -7.30
CA ASN A 39 -0.74 5.34 -8.31
C ASN A 39 -0.32 4.95 -9.73
N ASN A 40 0.97 4.71 -9.96
CA ASN A 40 1.50 4.26 -11.27
C ASN A 40 0.97 2.87 -11.68
N LYS A 41 0.58 2.04 -10.71
CA LYS A 41 -0.09 0.75 -10.96
C LYS A 41 -1.59 0.86 -11.19
N LYS A 42 -2.14 2.08 -11.29
CA LYS A 42 -3.59 2.35 -11.40
C LYS A 42 -4.40 1.82 -10.20
N CYS A 43 -3.74 1.59 -9.07
CA CYS A 43 -4.38 1.24 -7.81
C CYS A 43 -4.67 2.52 -7.01
N ARG A 44 -5.72 2.48 -6.17
CA ARG A 44 -6.02 3.59 -5.26
C ARG A 44 -5.47 3.27 -3.87
N LEU A 45 -4.49 4.05 -3.41
CA LEU A 45 -4.04 4.00 -2.03
C LEU A 45 -5.14 4.55 -1.12
N ILE A 46 -5.65 3.73 -0.20
CA ILE A 46 -6.66 4.13 0.78
C ILE A 46 -5.98 4.63 2.05
N ARG A 47 -4.99 3.88 2.54
CA ARG A 47 -4.21 4.24 3.72
C ARG A 47 -2.83 3.59 3.67
N ILE A 48 -1.84 4.31 4.20
CA ILE A 48 -0.51 3.77 4.50
C ILE A 48 -0.10 4.24 5.89
N ASN A 49 0.47 3.35 6.68
CA ASN A 49 1.07 3.67 7.97
C ASN A 49 2.16 2.64 8.31
N GLY A 50 2.95 2.88 9.34
CA GLY A 50 3.96 1.93 9.78
C GLY A 50 4.60 2.32 11.10
N VAL A 51 5.26 1.32 11.69
CA VAL A 51 6.08 1.44 12.88
C VAL A 51 7.54 1.13 12.53
N GLU A 52 8.40 0.96 13.52
CA GLU A 52 9.86 0.95 13.34
C GLU A 52 10.37 -0.20 12.47
N ASP A 53 9.66 -1.33 12.42
CA ASP A 53 10.10 -2.55 11.76
C ASP A 53 9.13 -3.08 10.68
N HIS A 54 7.99 -2.44 10.45
CA HIS A 54 7.05 -2.83 9.39
C HIS A 54 6.09 -1.71 8.99
N LEU A 55 5.46 -1.89 7.84
CA LEU A 55 4.42 -0.98 7.37
C LEU A 55 3.21 -1.73 6.81
N HIS A 56 2.09 -1.03 6.79
CA HIS A 56 0.78 -1.48 6.35
C HIS A 56 0.28 -0.59 5.20
N ILE A 57 -0.24 -1.21 4.14
CA ILE A 57 -0.86 -0.54 3.01
C ILE A 57 -2.25 -1.14 2.82
N LEU A 58 -3.27 -0.28 2.82
CA LEU A 58 -4.59 -0.62 2.32
C LEU A 58 -4.76 0.01 0.92
N THR A 59 -4.98 -0.82 -0.09
CA THR A 59 -5.14 -0.39 -1.48
C THR A 59 -6.34 -1.05 -2.15
N LYS A 60 -7.05 -0.30 -2.99
CA LYS A 60 -8.06 -0.83 -3.92
C LYS A 60 -7.39 -1.10 -5.26
N PHE A 61 -7.62 -2.27 -5.84
CA PHE A 61 -7.17 -2.59 -7.19
C PHE A 61 -8.04 -1.90 -8.24
N PRO A 62 -7.51 -1.67 -9.46
CA PRO A 62 -8.32 -1.16 -10.56
C PRO A 62 -9.52 -2.10 -10.80
N GLU A 63 -10.63 -1.49 -11.21
CA GLU A 63 -11.81 -2.25 -11.60
C GLU A 63 -11.45 -3.05 -12.84
N VAL A 64 -11.62 -4.37 -12.75
CA VAL A 64 -11.50 -5.25 -13.91
C VAL A 64 -12.90 -5.33 -14.51
N PRO A 65 -13.11 -4.84 -15.75
CA PRO A 65 -14.34 -5.14 -16.46
C PRO A 65 -14.40 -6.65 -16.64
N ILE A 66 -15.42 -7.29 -16.09
CA ILE A 66 -15.71 -8.69 -16.42
C ILE A 66 -16.24 -8.62 -17.85
N LEU A 67 -15.46 -9.16 -18.81
CA LEU A 67 -15.92 -9.40 -20.17
C LEU A 67 -17.13 -10.35 -20.16
#